data_AF-A0AAD1F5B5-F1
#
_entry.id   AF-A0AAD1F5B5-F1
#
_cell.length_a   1.000
_cell.length_b   1.000
_cell.length_c   1.000
_cell.angle_alpha   90.00
_cell.angle_beta   90.00
_cell.angle_gamma   90.00
#
_symmetry.space_group_name_H-M   'P 1'
#
loop_
_entity.id
_entity.type
_entity.pdbx_description
1 polymer ?
#
loop_
_entity_poly.entity_id
_entity_poly.type
_entity_poly.pdbx_seq_one_letter_code
_entity_poly.pdbx_strand_id
1 'polypeptide(L)'
;MSLPAAVRLPLSFLCLFTALSLTNVHAEDQQDVAKGRWQGLAAMANLYLDDATPADFIEAGDNEKSQHDNYAGALAYYLTAARLDPKNAYAAYQAAGSLAAMNKNTRAAEFLDQARERGFWQWVILKEDDELQSLQQTPAYQKLLQAAEKNYPAKAKDAGLAAFSIPQGKAPAEGWPVVVWLSGFGTEGSDGIDMRADLVGEQAVLVGINGTLKRDEHQFMWQPHSVDSTQEAVSAALKKLEKQTRIDRSRIALMGFSQGAEHASHLIAEYPQQYSGALLLSPGGYRIPFGEPRARDKRIVIVHGAQEHESNQKLTATTQQALAPGNQVQSHEHAEGHTFQDDWRQAYPGYLKFALNL
;
A
#
# COMPACT_ATOMS: atom_id res chain seq x y z
N MET A 1 89.43 -34.34 -37.83
CA MET A 1 89.75 -35.58 -37.09
C MET A 1 89.97 -35.22 -35.63
N SER A 2 89.42 -36.04 -34.72
CA SER A 2 89.80 -36.18 -33.30
C SER A 2 89.25 -35.16 -32.30
N LEU A 3 88.35 -35.64 -31.41
CA LEU A 3 88.04 -35.08 -30.09
C LEU A 3 89.29 -35.06 -29.18
N PRO A 4 89.29 -34.24 -28.11
CA PRO A 4 89.07 -34.86 -26.79
C PRO A 4 88.28 -34.04 -25.74
N ALA A 5 87.58 -34.81 -24.90
CA ALA A 5 87.27 -34.72 -23.47
C ALA A 5 87.32 -33.38 -22.68
N ALA A 6 86.13 -33.01 -22.18
CA ALA A 6 85.72 -32.82 -20.77
C ALA A 6 86.60 -32.05 -19.76
N VAL A 7 85.99 -31.01 -19.17
CA VAL A 7 86.20 -30.57 -17.76
C VAL A 7 84.83 -30.30 -17.12
N ARG A 8 84.66 -30.68 -15.85
CA ARG A 8 83.42 -30.65 -15.04
C ARG A 8 83.39 -29.47 -14.03
N LEU A 9 82.14 -29.13 -13.67
CA LEU A 9 81.59 -28.55 -12.40
C LEU A 9 81.61 -27.01 -12.20
N PRO A 10 80.69 -26.41 -11.38
CA PRO A 10 79.50 -26.96 -10.70
C PRO A 10 78.18 -26.14 -10.87
N LEU A 11 77.08 -26.76 -10.43
CA LEU A 11 75.82 -26.12 -10.05
C LEU A 11 76.05 -24.96 -9.06
N SER A 12 75.32 -23.85 -9.18
CA SER A 12 74.35 -23.35 -8.17
C SER A 12 73.90 -21.90 -8.44
N PHE A 13 72.62 -21.65 -8.12
CA PHE A 13 71.90 -20.36 -7.97
C PHE A 13 71.04 -19.86 -9.14
N LEU A 14 69.91 -20.55 -9.32
CA LEU A 14 68.65 -19.96 -9.80
C LEU A 14 67.74 -19.76 -8.57
N CYS A 15 67.83 -18.60 -7.91
CA CYS A 15 66.83 -18.14 -6.94
C CYS A 15 66.57 -16.66 -7.18
N LEU A 16 65.69 -16.37 -8.12
CA LEU A 16 65.08 -15.05 -8.24
C LEU A 16 63.63 -15.25 -8.70
N PHE A 17 62.70 -14.66 -7.94
CA PHE A 17 61.28 -14.43 -8.26
C PHE A 17 60.28 -15.59 -8.12
N THR A 18 60.00 -16.02 -6.89
CA THR A 18 58.70 -16.67 -6.54
C THR A 18 58.10 -16.15 -5.23
N ALA A 19 58.44 -14.93 -4.80
CA ALA A 19 57.86 -14.30 -3.61
C ALA A 19 57.05 -13.02 -3.88
N LEU A 20 56.98 -12.54 -5.13
CA LEU A 20 56.30 -11.27 -5.48
C LEU A 20 54.93 -11.44 -6.15
N SER A 21 54.52 -12.67 -6.47
CA SER A 21 53.22 -12.98 -7.09
C SER A 21 52.13 -13.41 -6.10
N LEU A 22 52.49 -13.76 -4.86
CA LEU A 22 51.52 -14.09 -3.80
C LEU A 22 51.02 -12.86 -3.04
N THR A 23 51.75 -11.74 -3.08
CA THR A 23 51.35 -10.49 -2.40
C THR A 23 50.33 -9.69 -3.19
N ASN A 24 50.35 -9.77 -4.53
CA ASN A 24 49.45 -8.97 -5.37
C ASN A 24 48.02 -9.53 -5.43
N VAL A 25 47.85 -10.85 -5.45
CA VAL A 25 46.51 -11.49 -5.42
C VAL A 25 45.79 -11.21 -4.10
N HIS A 26 46.52 -11.25 -2.98
CA HIS A 26 45.95 -10.86 -1.67
C HIS A 26 45.62 -9.37 -1.55
N ALA A 27 46.38 -8.48 -2.22
CA ALA A 27 46.11 -7.05 -2.18
C ALA A 27 44.87 -6.66 -3.01
N GLU A 28 44.70 -7.25 -4.19
CA GLU A 28 43.50 -7.04 -5.05
C GLU A 28 42.25 -7.63 -4.38
N ASP A 29 42.31 -8.86 -3.86
CA ASP A 29 41.19 -9.47 -3.12
C ASP A 29 40.80 -8.65 -1.87
N GLN A 30 41.78 -8.08 -1.15
CA GLN A 30 41.50 -7.22 0.01
C GLN A 30 40.90 -5.87 -0.38
N GLN A 31 41.31 -5.30 -1.51
CA GLN A 31 40.77 -4.04 -2.02
C GLN A 31 39.31 -4.21 -2.49
N ASP A 32 38.98 -5.34 -3.12
CA ASP A 32 37.62 -5.67 -3.52
C ASP A 32 36.70 -5.97 -2.32
N VAL A 33 37.22 -6.65 -1.29
CA VAL A 33 36.49 -6.84 -0.02
C VAL A 33 36.26 -5.49 0.69
N ALA A 34 37.25 -4.60 0.73
CA ALA A 34 37.10 -3.29 1.35
C ALA A 34 36.09 -2.42 0.59
N LYS A 35 36.13 -2.43 -0.74
CA LYS A 35 35.17 -1.74 -1.60
C LYS A 35 33.75 -2.27 -1.41
N GLY A 36 33.59 -3.60 -1.34
CA GLY A 36 32.29 -4.22 -1.05
C GLY A 36 31.75 -3.86 0.35
N ARG A 37 32.61 -3.82 1.37
CA ARG A 37 32.23 -3.36 2.73
C ARG A 37 31.79 -1.90 2.75
N TRP A 38 32.50 -1.02 2.03
CA TRP A 38 32.09 0.38 1.91
C TRP A 38 30.76 0.50 1.18
N GLN A 39 30.60 -0.17 0.03
CA GLN A 39 29.35 -0.14 -0.74
C GLN A 39 28.16 -0.63 0.09
N GLY A 40 28.33 -1.67 0.92
CA GLY A 40 27.29 -2.16 1.81
C GLY A 40 26.94 -1.23 2.99
N LEU A 41 27.79 -0.28 3.34
CA LEU A 41 27.54 0.71 4.41
C LEU A 41 27.24 2.12 3.89
N ALA A 42 27.49 2.38 2.60
CA ALA A 42 27.42 3.71 2.01
C ALA A 42 26.03 4.34 2.14
N ALA A 43 24.97 3.56 1.94
CA ALA A 43 23.59 4.05 2.06
C ALA A 43 23.29 4.54 3.50
N MET A 44 23.60 3.73 4.51
CA MET A 44 23.51 4.12 5.92
C MET A 44 24.37 5.35 6.24
N ALA A 45 25.62 5.38 5.75
CA ALA A 45 26.53 6.49 5.97
C ALA A 45 26.01 7.81 5.35
N ASN A 46 25.43 7.76 4.16
CA ASN A 46 24.84 8.92 3.51
C ASN A 46 23.66 9.47 4.31
N LEU A 47 22.77 8.62 4.84
CA LEU A 47 21.70 9.10 5.72
C LEU A 47 22.22 9.84 6.96
N TYR A 48 23.33 9.38 7.55
CA TYR A 48 23.96 10.12 8.65
C TYR A 48 24.59 11.45 8.20
N LEU A 49 25.13 11.52 6.99
CA LEU A 49 25.74 12.75 6.44
C LEU A 49 24.69 13.78 6.03
N ASP A 50 23.50 13.33 5.65
CA ASP A 50 22.40 14.16 5.17
C ASP A 50 21.43 14.59 6.29
N ASP A 51 21.82 14.41 7.57
CA ASP A 51 21.00 14.71 8.76
C ASP A 51 19.60 14.07 8.70
N ALA A 52 19.53 12.83 8.20
CA ALA A 52 18.28 12.12 7.98
C ALA A 52 17.47 11.89 9.27
N THR A 53 16.15 11.90 9.12
CA THR A 53 15.18 11.70 10.20
C THR A 53 14.97 10.21 10.51
N PRO A 54 14.38 9.85 11.67
CA PRO A 54 14.01 8.46 11.95
C PRO A 54 13.11 7.83 10.89
N ALA A 55 12.27 8.62 10.20
CA ALA A 55 11.41 8.14 9.14
C ALA A 55 12.22 7.71 7.90
N ASP A 56 13.25 8.49 7.53
CA ASP A 56 14.14 8.16 6.41
C ASP A 56 14.92 6.85 6.67
N PHE A 57 15.34 6.62 7.92
CA PHE A 57 15.93 5.33 8.30
C PHE A 57 14.91 4.19 8.22
N ILE A 58 13.66 4.38 8.65
CA ILE A 58 12.62 3.35 8.53
C ILE A 58 12.37 3.02 7.06
N GLU A 59 12.22 4.02 6.20
CA GLU A 59 12.02 3.84 4.76
C GLU A 59 13.19 3.09 4.11
N ALA A 60 14.44 3.44 4.43
CA ALA A 60 15.60 2.72 3.95
C ALA A 60 15.61 1.25 4.42
N GLY A 61 15.19 1.00 5.68
CA GLY A 61 15.02 -0.37 6.19
C GLY A 61 13.93 -1.15 5.45
N ASP A 62 12.81 -0.51 5.16
CA ASP A 62 11.70 -1.11 4.40
C ASP A 62 12.12 -1.46 2.97
N ASN A 63 12.95 -0.61 2.34
CA ASN A 63 13.54 -0.87 1.03
C ASN A 63 14.52 -2.07 1.05
N GLU A 64 15.38 -2.19 2.06
CA GLU A 64 16.27 -3.36 2.21
C GLU A 64 15.51 -4.67 2.31
N LYS A 65 14.38 -4.68 3.03
CA LYS A 65 13.52 -5.88 3.12
C LYS A 65 12.85 -6.17 1.79
N SER A 66 12.08 -5.20 1.29
CA SER A 66 11.17 -5.42 0.17
C SER A 66 11.87 -5.64 -1.17
N GLN A 67 13.06 -5.05 -1.36
CA GLN A 67 13.78 -5.13 -2.64
C GLN A 67 14.93 -6.15 -2.62
N HIS A 68 15.46 -6.50 -1.45
CA HIS A 68 16.70 -7.27 -1.33
C HIS A 68 16.63 -8.47 -0.37
N ASP A 69 15.49 -8.71 0.29
CA ASP A 69 15.36 -9.71 1.37
C ASP A 69 16.44 -9.55 2.46
N ASN A 70 16.95 -8.33 2.65
CA ASN A 70 18.10 -8.05 3.52
C ASN A 70 17.64 -7.66 4.94
N TYR A 71 17.11 -8.63 5.67
CA TYR A 71 16.62 -8.42 7.04
C TYR A 71 17.70 -7.97 8.04
N ALA A 72 18.97 -8.36 7.81
CA ALA A 72 20.08 -7.91 8.64
C ALA A 72 20.41 -6.43 8.40
N GLY A 73 20.43 -5.99 7.15
CA GLY A 73 20.57 -4.57 6.78
C GLY A 73 19.41 -3.74 7.31
N ALA A 74 18.18 -4.19 7.05
CA ALA A 74 16.97 -3.54 7.55
C ALA A 74 16.96 -3.36 9.07
N LEU A 75 17.35 -4.40 9.82
CA LEU A 75 17.48 -4.31 11.27
C LEU A 75 18.42 -3.18 11.71
N ALA A 76 19.55 -2.96 11.02
CA ALA A 76 20.46 -1.88 11.36
C ALA A 76 19.80 -0.50 11.20
N TYR A 77 18.97 -0.32 10.16
CA TYR A 77 18.19 0.90 9.94
C TYR A 77 17.14 1.11 11.04
N TYR A 78 16.35 0.08 11.38
CA TYR A 78 15.34 0.21 12.43
C TYR A 78 15.93 0.44 13.83
N LEU A 79 17.06 -0.20 14.15
CA LEU A 79 17.78 0.05 15.40
C LEU A 79 18.30 1.49 15.46
N THR A 80 18.74 2.03 14.32
CA THR A 80 19.16 3.43 14.21
C THR A 80 17.98 4.37 14.42
N ALA A 81 16.86 4.16 13.71
CA ALA A 81 15.64 4.93 13.89
C ALA A 81 15.15 4.92 15.35
N ALA A 82 15.14 3.74 15.99
CA ALA A 82 14.76 3.57 17.39
C ALA A 82 15.74 4.23 18.38
N ARG A 83 16.99 4.47 17.97
CA ARG A 83 17.98 5.21 18.78
C ARG A 83 17.83 6.71 18.64
N LEU A 84 17.54 7.19 17.42
CA LEU A 84 17.29 8.61 17.13
C LEU A 84 15.96 9.09 17.73
N ASP A 85 14.93 8.25 17.68
CA ASP A 85 13.68 8.45 18.40
C ASP A 85 13.35 7.25 19.31
N PRO A 86 13.76 7.31 20.59
CA PRO A 86 13.47 6.26 21.57
C PRO A 86 11.98 6.04 21.85
N LYS A 87 11.10 6.97 21.47
CA LYS A 87 9.65 6.83 21.61
C LYS A 87 8.99 6.23 20.36
N ASN A 88 9.74 6.03 19.28
CA ASN A 88 9.19 5.44 18.07
C ASN A 88 8.87 3.96 18.31
N ALA A 89 7.57 3.68 18.43
CA ALA A 89 7.06 2.33 18.60
C ALA A 89 7.16 1.50 17.31
N TYR A 90 7.01 2.15 16.16
CA TYR A 90 7.02 1.50 14.85
C TYR A 90 8.42 0.98 14.50
N ALA A 91 9.48 1.75 14.77
CA ALA A 91 10.85 1.29 14.59
C ALA A 91 11.18 0.03 15.42
N ALA A 92 10.71 -0.02 16.68
CA ALA A 92 10.87 -1.22 17.52
C ALA A 92 10.09 -2.42 16.96
N TYR A 93 8.88 -2.18 16.44
CA TYR A 93 8.07 -3.19 15.77
C TYR A 93 8.74 -3.75 14.50
N GLN A 94 9.23 -2.88 13.60
CA GLN A 94 9.93 -3.31 12.38
C GLN A 94 11.23 -4.07 12.68
N ALA A 95 11.95 -3.67 13.73
CA ALA A 95 13.10 -4.42 14.23
C ALA A 95 12.71 -5.84 14.70
N ALA A 96 11.56 -5.99 15.37
CA ALA A 96 11.05 -7.29 15.76
C ALA A 96 10.72 -8.19 14.56
N GLY A 97 10.05 -7.65 13.52
CA GLY A 97 9.77 -8.37 12.28
C GLY A 97 11.05 -8.89 11.61
N SER A 98 12.07 -8.02 11.47
CA SER A 98 13.36 -8.41 10.90
C SER A 98 14.07 -9.50 11.72
N LEU A 99 14.02 -9.41 13.06
CA LEU A 99 14.57 -10.43 13.94
C LEU A 99 13.82 -11.77 13.84
N ALA A 100 12.49 -11.73 13.71
CA ALA A 100 11.66 -12.92 13.53
C ALA A 100 11.97 -13.63 12.22
N ALA A 101 12.10 -12.89 11.11
CA ALA A 101 12.51 -13.42 9.81
C ALA A 101 13.89 -14.12 9.86
N MET A 102 14.79 -13.64 10.72
CA MET A 102 16.11 -14.26 10.98
C MET A 102 16.10 -15.36 12.06
N ASN A 103 14.91 -15.84 12.47
CA ASN A 103 14.71 -16.84 13.53
C ASN A 103 15.30 -16.44 14.90
N LYS A 104 15.40 -15.14 15.19
CA LYS A 104 15.88 -14.59 16.47
C LYS A 104 14.71 -14.28 17.41
N ASN A 105 13.82 -15.25 17.59
CA ASN A 105 12.50 -15.07 18.20
C ASN A 105 12.53 -14.52 19.63
N THR A 106 13.51 -14.92 20.45
CA THR A 106 13.67 -14.35 21.82
C THR A 106 13.94 -12.84 21.76
N ARG A 107 14.84 -12.41 20.87
CA ARG A 107 15.17 -10.99 20.72
C ARG A 107 14.04 -10.22 20.04
N ALA A 108 13.35 -10.84 19.08
CA ALA A 108 12.17 -10.26 18.46
C ALA A 108 11.07 -9.98 19.51
N ALA A 109 10.80 -10.93 20.41
CA ALA A 109 9.83 -10.74 21.49
C ALA A 109 10.17 -9.56 22.42
N GLU A 110 11.45 -9.35 22.74
CA GLU A 110 11.89 -8.18 23.51
C GLU A 110 11.61 -6.86 22.77
N PHE A 111 11.74 -6.83 21.45
CA PHE A 111 11.41 -5.65 20.63
C PHE A 111 9.90 -5.43 20.49
N LEU A 112 9.08 -6.49 20.44
CA LEU A 112 7.62 -6.35 20.52
C LEU A 112 7.19 -5.75 21.87
N ASP A 113 7.82 -6.14 22.97
CA ASP A 113 7.56 -5.54 24.28
C ASP A 113 7.98 -4.05 24.32
N GLN A 114 9.08 -3.68 23.66
CA GLN A 114 9.45 -2.26 23.51
C GLN A 114 8.44 -1.48 22.67
N ALA A 115 7.98 -2.03 21.54
CA ALA A 115 6.94 -1.40 20.71
C ALA A 115 5.67 -1.16 21.53
N ARG A 116 5.26 -2.15 22.34
CA ARG A 116 4.13 -2.04 23.27
C ARG A 116 4.32 -0.91 24.28
N GLU A 117 5.47 -0.85 24.94
CA GLU A 117 5.79 0.18 25.94
C GLU A 117 5.84 1.59 25.37
N ARG A 118 6.20 1.71 24.09
CA ARG A 118 6.24 2.96 23.34
C ARG A 118 4.87 3.36 22.75
N GLY A 119 3.83 2.55 22.96
CA GLY A 119 2.47 2.89 22.56
C GLY A 119 2.16 2.59 21.09
N PHE A 120 2.69 1.49 20.55
CA PHE A 120 2.30 0.99 19.23
C PHE A 120 0.78 0.93 19.08
N TRP A 121 0.28 1.35 17.92
CA TRP A 121 -1.15 1.52 17.69
C TRP A 121 -1.67 0.93 16.37
N GLN A 122 -0.79 0.57 15.42
CA GLN A 122 -1.14 0.02 14.12
C GLN A 122 -1.67 -1.42 14.22
N TRP A 123 -2.81 -1.58 14.90
CA TRP A 123 -3.50 -2.84 15.19
C TRP A 123 -3.86 -3.61 13.92
N VAL A 124 -4.28 -2.89 12.87
CA VAL A 124 -4.65 -3.49 11.58
C VAL A 124 -3.43 -4.14 10.93
N ILE A 125 -2.29 -3.42 10.87
CA ILE A 125 -1.03 -3.97 10.32
C ILE A 125 -0.59 -5.19 11.14
N LEU A 126 -0.54 -5.07 12.46
CA LEU A 126 -0.08 -6.15 13.34
C LEU A 126 -0.88 -7.45 13.15
N LYS A 127 -2.19 -7.37 12.89
CA LYS A 127 -3.02 -8.57 12.69
C LYS A 127 -2.73 -9.31 11.38
N GLU A 128 -2.24 -8.60 10.37
CA GLU A 128 -2.03 -9.11 9.02
C GLU A 128 -0.56 -9.44 8.74
N ASP A 129 0.35 -9.08 9.66
CA ASP A 129 1.79 -9.26 9.50
C ASP A 129 2.21 -10.73 9.60
N ASP A 130 2.63 -11.28 8.47
CA ASP A 130 3.11 -12.65 8.30
C ASP A 130 4.57 -12.84 8.77
N GLU A 131 5.39 -11.77 8.83
CA GLU A 131 6.76 -11.84 9.36
C GLU A 131 6.77 -12.24 10.84
N LEU A 132 5.70 -11.90 11.55
CA LEU A 132 5.51 -12.23 12.96
C LEU A 132 4.78 -13.56 13.19
N GLN A 133 4.53 -14.36 12.14
CA GLN A 133 3.79 -15.63 12.25
C GLN A 133 4.37 -16.56 13.34
N SER A 134 5.70 -16.67 13.41
CA SER A 134 6.38 -17.51 14.41
C SER A 134 6.22 -17.02 15.86
N LEU A 135 5.78 -15.78 16.05
CA LEU A 135 5.61 -15.12 17.35
C LEU A 135 4.15 -14.99 17.78
N GLN A 136 3.17 -15.28 16.92
CA GLN A 136 1.75 -15.04 17.20
C GLN A 136 1.26 -15.72 18.49
N GLN A 137 1.81 -16.87 18.86
CA GLN A 137 1.45 -17.60 20.08
C GLN A 137 2.26 -17.18 21.33
N THR A 138 3.18 -16.24 21.19
CA THR A 138 4.03 -15.78 22.30
C THR A 138 3.31 -14.77 23.19
N PRO A 139 3.64 -14.72 24.50
CA PRO A 139 3.09 -13.71 25.39
C PRO A 139 3.39 -12.27 24.95
N ALA A 140 4.55 -12.01 24.35
CA ALA A 140 4.93 -10.67 23.90
C ALA A 140 4.02 -10.18 22.78
N TYR A 141 3.78 -11.01 21.75
CA TYR A 141 2.86 -10.67 20.66
C TYR A 141 1.43 -10.44 21.18
N GLN A 142 0.92 -11.33 22.03
CA GLN A 142 -0.44 -11.21 22.58
C GLN A 142 -0.63 -9.94 23.41
N LYS A 143 0.39 -9.54 24.19
CA LYS A 143 0.37 -8.28 24.94
C LYS A 143 0.42 -7.05 24.02
N LEU A 144 1.26 -7.09 22.98
CA LEU A 144 1.32 -6.02 21.99
C LEU A 144 -0.02 -5.86 21.26
N LEU A 145 -0.64 -6.98 20.84
CA LEU A 145 -1.93 -6.97 20.15
C LEU A 145 -3.03 -6.32 20.99
N GLN A 146 -3.15 -6.68 22.26
CA GLN A 146 -4.12 -6.08 23.18
C GLN A 146 -3.84 -4.58 23.40
N ALA A 147 -2.57 -4.17 23.50
CA ALA A 147 -2.21 -2.77 23.65
C ALA A 147 -2.51 -1.96 22.38
N ALA A 148 -2.20 -2.51 21.21
CA ALA A 148 -2.47 -1.89 19.92
C ALA A 148 -3.98 -1.70 19.72
N GLU A 149 -4.79 -2.74 20.00
CA GLU A 149 -6.25 -2.67 19.94
C GLU A 149 -6.80 -1.55 20.84
N LYS A 150 -6.26 -1.42 22.07
CA LYS A 150 -6.64 -0.35 22.99
C LYS A 150 -6.25 1.04 22.49
N ASN A 151 -5.07 1.18 21.86
CA ASN A 151 -4.55 2.47 21.38
C ASN A 151 -5.21 2.92 20.07
N TYR A 152 -5.69 1.96 19.27
CA TYR A 152 -6.17 2.16 17.91
C TYR A 152 -7.27 3.22 17.76
N PRO A 153 -8.36 3.25 18.57
CA PRO A 153 -9.45 4.22 18.39
C PRO A 153 -9.01 5.69 18.49
N ALA A 154 -7.98 5.98 19.31
CA ALA A 154 -7.48 7.34 19.46
C ALA A 154 -6.72 7.82 18.22
N LYS A 155 -6.19 6.89 17.42
CA LYS A 155 -5.35 7.15 16.24
C LYS A 155 -6.12 7.03 14.93
N ALA A 156 -7.14 6.17 14.89
CA ALA A 156 -8.01 5.92 13.75
C ALA A 156 -9.30 6.76 13.74
N LYS A 157 -9.31 7.92 14.40
CA LYS A 157 -10.48 8.82 14.50
C LYS A 157 -10.99 9.36 13.15
N ASP A 158 -10.13 9.30 12.16
CA ASP A 158 -10.30 9.73 10.78
C ASP A 158 -10.69 8.59 9.82
N ALA A 159 -10.71 7.34 10.29
CA ALA A 159 -11.22 6.22 9.52
C ALA A 159 -12.73 6.42 9.21
N GLY A 160 -13.13 6.19 7.96
CA GLY A 160 -14.50 6.44 7.50
C GLY A 160 -14.92 7.91 7.46
N LEU A 161 -14.05 8.87 7.78
CA LEU A 161 -14.37 10.29 7.62
C LEU A 161 -14.30 10.70 6.15
N ALA A 162 -15.12 11.70 5.83
CA ALA A 162 -15.21 12.24 4.49
C ALA A 162 -14.74 13.69 4.40
N ALA A 163 -14.15 14.00 3.26
CA ALA A 163 -13.94 15.35 2.76
C ALA A 163 -14.86 15.62 1.55
N PHE A 164 -15.10 16.91 1.27
CA PHE A 164 -16.05 17.34 0.25
C PHE A 164 -15.41 18.37 -0.66
N SER A 165 -15.58 18.20 -1.97
CA SER A 165 -15.37 19.26 -2.97
C SER A 165 -16.73 19.62 -3.55
N ILE A 166 -17.18 20.84 -3.26
CA ILE A 166 -18.51 21.36 -3.62
C ILE A 166 -18.33 22.43 -4.69
N PRO A 167 -19.08 22.39 -5.81
CA PRO A 167 -19.08 23.46 -6.81
C PRO A 167 -19.35 24.84 -6.21
N GLN A 168 -18.83 25.90 -6.83
CA GLN A 168 -19.09 27.25 -6.36
C GLN A 168 -20.51 27.68 -6.74
N GLY A 169 -21.14 28.47 -5.86
CA GLY A 169 -22.45 29.06 -6.11
C GLY A 169 -23.62 28.24 -5.57
N LYS A 170 -24.82 28.54 -6.07
CA LYS A 170 -26.06 27.98 -5.54
C LYS A 170 -26.31 26.59 -6.14
N ALA A 171 -26.66 25.63 -5.28
CA ALA A 171 -27.10 24.32 -5.72
C ALA A 171 -28.29 24.40 -6.70
N PRO A 172 -28.37 23.48 -7.69
CA PRO A 172 -29.54 23.34 -8.55
C PRO A 172 -30.83 23.19 -7.74
N ALA A 173 -31.98 23.46 -8.38
CA ALA A 173 -33.28 23.37 -7.73
C ALA A 173 -33.55 21.98 -7.13
N GLU A 174 -33.05 20.91 -7.73
CA GLU A 174 -33.18 19.54 -7.19
C GLU A 174 -32.09 19.18 -6.17
N GLY A 175 -31.00 19.96 -6.12
CA GLY A 175 -29.77 19.66 -5.39
C GLY A 175 -28.63 19.25 -6.33
N TRP A 176 -27.41 19.22 -5.79
CA TRP A 176 -26.25 18.70 -6.53
C TRP A 176 -26.34 17.18 -6.68
N PRO A 177 -26.12 16.62 -7.89
CA PRO A 177 -25.69 15.23 -8.03
C PRO A 177 -24.41 14.99 -7.22
N VAL A 178 -24.20 13.76 -6.77
CA VAL A 178 -23.08 13.40 -5.90
C VAL A 178 -22.31 12.22 -6.47
N VAL A 179 -21.00 12.35 -6.58
CA VAL A 179 -20.08 11.24 -6.76
C VAL A 179 -19.42 10.92 -5.42
N VAL A 180 -19.48 9.67 -5.01
CA VAL A 180 -18.82 9.17 -3.80
C VAL A 180 -17.58 8.39 -4.22
N TRP A 181 -16.41 8.88 -3.86
CA TRP A 181 -15.11 8.28 -4.14
C TRP A 181 -14.65 7.36 -3.01
N LEU A 182 -14.36 6.11 -3.36
CA LEU A 182 -13.79 5.08 -2.49
C LEU A 182 -12.38 4.72 -3.00
N SER A 183 -11.36 5.06 -2.23
CA SER A 183 -9.96 4.89 -2.64
C SER A 183 -9.47 3.43 -2.53
N GLY A 184 -8.30 3.16 -3.10
CA GLY A 184 -7.66 1.84 -3.02
C GLY A 184 -7.00 1.56 -1.66
N PHE A 185 -6.59 0.31 -1.46
CA PHE A 185 -5.88 -0.11 -0.26
C PHE A 185 -4.61 0.71 -0.02
N GLY A 186 -4.39 1.15 1.22
CA GLY A 186 -3.22 1.91 1.62
C GLY A 186 -3.24 3.39 1.26
N THR A 187 -4.36 3.92 0.73
CA THR A 187 -4.44 5.31 0.28
C THR A 187 -5.43 6.14 1.08
N GLU A 188 -5.20 7.44 1.14
CA GLU A 188 -6.13 8.40 1.75
C GLU A 188 -7.26 8.77 0.78
N GLY A 189 -8.50 8.55 1.21
CA GLY A 189 -9.67 8.79 0.36
C GLY A 189 -10.07 10.26 0.30
N SER A 190 -9.79 11.04 1.35
CA SER A 190 -10.08 12.47 1.38
C SER A 190 -9.28 13.26 0.34
N ASP A 191 -8.09 12.81 -0.04
CA ASP A 191 -7.26 13.47 -1.06
C ASP A 191 -7.88 13.34 -2.46
N GLY A 192 -8.75 12.36 -2.66
CA GLY A 192 -9.44 12.15 -3.94
C GLY A 192 -10.40 13.29 -4.32
N ILE A 193 -10.74 14.20 -3.40
CA ILE A 193 -11.65 15.32 -3.69
C ILE A 193 -11.08 16.30 -4.72
N ASP A 194 -9.76 16.32 -4.90
CA ASP A 194 -9.07 17.18 -5.88
C ASP A 194 -9.40 16.78 -7.32
N MET A 195 -9.84 15.54 -7.54
CA MET A 195 -10.26 15.07 -8.87
C MET A 195 -11.59 15.68 -9.35
N ARG A 196 -12.34 16.41 -8.50
CA ARG A 196 -13.69 16.92 -8.87
C ARG A 196 -13.65 17.72 -10.17
N ALA A 197 -12.69 18.64 -10.29
CA ALA A 197 -12.61 19.55 -11.43
C ALA A 197 -12.46 18.79 -12.75
N ASP A 198 -11.61 17.76 -12.76
CA ASP A 198 -11.36 16.90 -13.92
C ASP A 198 -12.55 15.96 -14.20
N LEU A 199 -13.18 15.39 -13.16
CA LEU A 199 -14.19 14.34 -13.30
C LEU A 199 -15.60 14.88 -13.60
N VAL A 200 -16.03 15.92 -12.89
CA VAL A 200 -17.43 16.39 -12.92
C VAL A 200 -17.56 17.90 -13.02
N GLY A 201 -16.45 18.65 -12.93
CA GLY A 201 -16.45 20.11 -12.96
C GLY A 201 -17.52 20.69 -12.02
N GLU A 202 -18.25 21.71 -12.48
CA GLU A 202 -19.33 22.35 -11.73
C GLU A 202 -20.69 21.61 -11.80
N GLN A 203 -20.72 20.33 -12.22
CA GLN A 203 -21.97 19.59 -12.41
C GLN A 203 -22.38 18.76 -11.19
N ALA A 204 -21.45 18.38 -10.33
CA ALA A 204 -21.69 17.51 -9.18
C ALA A 204 -20.73 17.80 -8.02
N VAL A 205 -21.12 17.36 -6.82
CA VAL A 205 -20.25 17.29 -5.64
C VAL A 205 -19.43 16.00 -5.68
N LEU A 206 -18.16 16.07 -5.26
CA LEU A 206 -17.34 14.89 -5.01
C LEU A 206 -17.14 14.71 -3.51
N VAL A 207 -17.41 13.50 -3.02
CA VAL A 207 -17.25 13.09 -1.62
C VAL A 207 -16.14 12.04 -1.56
N GLY A 208 -14.96 12.40 -1.04
CA GLY A 208 -13.86 11.45 -0.81
C GLY A 208 -13.94 10.89 0.61
N ILE A 209 -13.94 9.57 0.76
CA ILE A 209 -14.10 8.89 2.06
C ILE A 209 -12.86 8.05 2.36
N ASN A 210 -12.27 8.25 3.53
CA ASN A 210 -11.20 7.40 4.03
C ASN A 210 -11.72 5.98 4.30
N GLY A 211 -10.88 4.98 4.04
CA GLY A 211 -11.18 3.59 4.40
C GLY A 211 -11.62 3.45 5.87
N THR A 212 -12.49 2.48 6.16
CA THR A 212 -13.06 2.29 7.51
C THR A 212 -12.09 1.66 8.50
N LEU A 213 -10.90 1.28 8.05
CA LEU A 213 -9.78 0.83 8.85
C LEU A 213 -8.54 1.67 8.52
N LYS A 214 -7.92 2.28 9.53
CA LYS A 214 -6.65 2.98 9.39
C LYS A 214 -5.50 1.98 9.58
N ARG A 215 -4.56 1.96 8.65
CA ARG A 215 -3.35 1.12 8.74
C ARG A 215 -2.21 1.89 9.37
N ASP A 216 -1.99 3.10 8.86
CA ASP A 216 -1.00 4.06 9.34
C ASP A 216 -1.48 5.50 9.07
N GLU A 217 -0.67 6.50 9.40
CA GLU A 217 -0.95 7.88 8.99
C GLU A 217 -1.10 7.97 7.45
N HIS A 218 -2.17 8.62 6.98
CA HIS A 218 -2.54 8.74 5.57
C HIS A 218 -2.75 7.40 4.81
N GLN A 219 -2.82 6.27 5.53
CA GLN A 219 -3.02 4.94 4.92
C GLN A 219 -4.26 4.28 5.47
N PHE A 220 -5.23 4.00 4.60
CA PHE A 220 -6.50 3.40 4.98
C PHE A 220 -6.81 2.18 4.11
N MET A 221 -7.68 1.34 4.62
CA MET A 221 -8.26 0.21 3.90
C MET A 221 -9.73 0.06 4.29
N TRP A 222 -10.45 -0.72 3.50
CA TRP A 222 -11.82 -1.09 3.77
C TRP A 222 -11.90 -2.45 4.50
N GLN A 223 -13.03 -2.71 5.15
CA GLN A 223 -13.25 -3.98 5.86
C GLN A 223 -13.17 -5.19 4.91
N PRO A 224 -12.37 -6.24 5.23
CA PRO A 224 -12.12 -7.35 4.30
C PRO A 224 -13.31 -8.22 3.89
N HIS A 225 -14.38 -8.24 4.68
CA HIS A 225 -15.43 -9.26 4.56
C HIS A 225 -16.86 -8.72 4.55
N SER A 226 -17.04 -7.40 4.64
CA SER A 226 -18.36 -6.75 4.61
C SER A 226 -18.23 -5.30 4.19
N VAL A 227 -19.28 -4.79 3.53
CA VAL A 227 -19.42 -3.39 3.14
C VAL A 227 -20.28 -2.58 4.11
N ASP A 228 -20.81 -3.16 5.19
CA ASP A 228 -21.70 -2.47 6.13
C ASP A 228 -21.07 -1.18 6.69
N SER A 229 -19.82 -1.28 7.17
CA SER A 229 -19.09 -0.10 7.67
C SER A 229 -18.87 0.96 6.58
N THR A 230 -18.68 0.53 5.33
CA THR A 230 -18.53 1.44 4.19
C THR A 230 -19.86 2.16 3.93
N GLN A 231 -20.97 1.43 3.94
CA GLN A 231 -22.30 2.01 3.79
C GLN A 231 -22.62 3.02 4.91
N GLU A 232 -22.26 2.70 6.15
CA GLU A 232 -22.41 3.61 7.30
C GLU A 232 -21.58 4.89 7.12
N ALA A 233 -20.33 4.78 6.69
CA ALA A 233 -19.46 5.90 6.39
C ALA A 233 -20.03 6.80 5.27
N VAL A 234 -20.49 6.21 4.15
CA VAL A 234 -21.15 6.93 3.05
C VAL A 234 -22.40 7.66 3.56
N SER A 235 -23.25 6.98 4.33
CA SER A 235 -24.49 7.56 4.86
C SER A 235 -24.21 8.75 5.80
N ALA A 236 -23.20 8.62 6.67
CA ALA A 236 -22.75 9.68 7.56
C ALA A 236 -22.16 10.87 6.79
N ALA A 237 -21.37 10.61 5.74
CA ALA A 237 -20.79 11.62 4.87
C ALA A 237 -21.88 12.43 4.16
N LEU A 238 -22.87 11.77 3.54
CA LEU A 238 -23.98 12.43 2.85
C LEU A 238 -24.82 13.28 3.81
N LYS A 239 -25.09 12.78 5.03
CA LYS A 239 -25.80 13.56 6.07
C LYS A 239 -25.00 14.79 6.52
N LYS A 240 -23.67 14.71 6.56
CA LYS A 240 -22.80 15.86 6.88
C LYS A 240 -22.76 16.86 5.72
N LEU A 241 -22.75 16.38 4.48
CA LEU A 241 -22.80 17.21 3.28
C LEU A 241 -24.11 18.00 3.16
N GLU A 242 -25.25 17.39 3.49
CA GLU A 242 -26.58 18.05 3.51
C GLU A 242 -26.68 19.24 4.46
N LYS A 243 -25.80 19.33 5.46
CA LYS A 243 -25.71 20.50 6.34
C LYS A 243 -25.01 21.69 5.67
N GLN A 244 -24.30 21.46 4.57
CA GLN A 244 -23.51 22.48 3.87
C GLN A 244 -24.15 22.89 2.54
N THR A 245 -24.79 21.94 1.84
CA THR A 245 -25.44 22.20 0.55
C THR A 245 -26.61 21.25 0.33
N ARG A 246 -27.53 21.62 -0.58
CA ARG A 246 -28.57 20.71 -1.05
C ARG A 246 -27.97 19.67 -2.00
N ILE A 247 -28.30 18.40 -1.79
CA ILE A 247 -27.93 17.28 -2.67
C ILE A 247 -29.17 16.64 -3.28
N ASP A 248 -28.99 16.01 -4.42
CA ASP A 248 -30.00 15.18 -5.07
C ASP A 248 -29.77 13.71 -4.72
N ARG A 249 -30.60 13.19 -3.80
CA ARG A 249 -30.56 11.81 -3.33
C ARG A 249 -30.88 10.77 -4.42
N SER A 250 -31.48 11.19 -5.53
CA SER A 250 -31.78 10.31 -6.67
C SER A 250 -30.60 10.16 -7.63
N ARG A 251 -29.58 11.01 -7.53
CA ARG A 251 -28.39 11.05 -8.39
C ARG A 251 -27.11 10.98 -7.57
N ILE A 252 -26.93 9.83 -6.92
CA ILE A 252 -25.71 9.48 -6.18
C ILE A 252 -25.02 8.34 -6.92
N ALA A 253 -23.86 8.60 -7.52
CA ALA A 253 -23.03 7.58 -8.14
C ALA A 253 -21.85 7.21 -7.25
N LEU A 254 -21.48 5.93 -7.26
CA LEU A 254 -20.26 5.44 -6.64
C LEU A 254 -19.11 5.50 -7.65
N MET A 255 -17.92 5.85 -7.20
CA MET A 255 -16.69 5.70 -7.94
C MET A 255 -15.66 5.06 -7.02
N GLY A 256 -14.99 4.01 -7.46
CA GLY A 256 -13.97 3.38 -6.64
C GLY A 256 -12.82 2.83 -7.45
N PHE A 257 -11.66 2.66 -6.80
CA PHE A 257 -10.48 2.03 -7.38
C PHE A 257 -9.99 0.86 -6.53
N SER A 258 -9.59 -0.25 -7.15
CA SER A 258 -9.04 -1.42 -6.45
C SER A 258 -10.00 -1.91 -5.36
N GLN A 259 -9.57 -1.94 -4.10
CA GLN A 259 -10.43 -2.25 -2.95
C GLN A 259 -11.66 -1.34 -2.84
N GLY A 260 -11.52 -0.05 -3.15
CA GLY A 260 -12.66 0.85 -3.20
C GLY A 260 -13.65 0.50 -4.31
N ALA A 261 -13.20 -0.04 -5.44
CA ALA A 261 -14.06 -0.52 -6.52
C ALA A 261 -14.79 -1.81 -6.13
N GLU A 262 -14.13 -2.74 -5.44
CA GLU A 262 -14.80 -3.90 -4.83
C GLU A 262 -15.92 -3.42 -3.89
N HIS A 263 -15.62 -2.53 -2.95
CA HIS A 263 -16.63 -2.01 -2.03
C HIS A 263 -17.76 -1.27 -2.77
N ALA A 264 -17.45 -0.42 -3.75
CA ALA A 264 -18.46 0.26 -4.56
C ALA A 264 -19.38 -0.73 -5.30
N SER A 265 -18.82 -1.82 -5.83
CA SER A 265 -19.58 -2.86 -6.53
C SER A 265 -20.56 -3.60 -5.62
N HIS A 266 -20.19 -3.83 -4.36
CA HIS A 266 -21.05 -4.42 -3.35
C HIS A 266 -22.10 -3.43 -2.85
N LEU A 267 -21.74 -2.16 -2.64
CA LEU A 267 -22.70 -1.14 -2.22
C LEU A 267 -23.83 -0.94 -3.23
N ILE A 268 -23.52 -0.87 -4.55
CA ILE A 268 -24.55 -0.76 -5.59
C ILE A 268 -25.43 -2.01 -5.65
N ALA A 269 -24.86 -3.20 -5.40
CA ALA A 269 -25.58 -4.48 -5.40
C ALA A 269 -26.51 -4.64 -4.19
N GLU A 270 -26.04 -4.27 -2.98
CA GLU A 270 -26.69 -4.57 -1.71
C GLU A 270 -27.61 -3.45 -1.22
N TYR A 271 -27.30 -2.20 -1.55
CA TYR A 271 -28.11 -1.01 -1.22
C TYR A 271 -28.56 -0.25 -2.48
N PRO A 272 -29.19 -0.92 -3.47
CA PRO A 272 -29.46 -0.32 -4.77
C PRO A 272 -30.41 0.89 -4.72
N GLN A 273 -31.21 1.03 -3.67
CA GLN A 273 -32.11 2.18 -3.52
C GLN A 273 -31.38 3.50 -3.23
N GLN A 274 -30.10 3.44 -2.83
CA GLN A 274 -29.32 4.61 -2.43
C GLN A 274 -28.46 5.20 -3.55
N TYR A 275 -28.29 4.46 -4.65
CA TYR A 275 -27.31 4.78 -5.68
C TYR A 275 -27.94 4.69 -7.09
N SER A 276 -27.63 5.65 -7.95
CA SER A 276 -28.09 5.69 -9.35
C SER A 276 -27.24 4.82 -10.27
N GLY A 277 -25.95 4.69 -9.96
CA GLY A 277 -24.98 4.00 -10.80
C GLY A 277 -23.59 3.94 -10.18
N ALA A 278 -22.63 3.37 -10.91
CA ALA A 278 -21.25 3.26 -10.45
C ALA A 278 -20.21 3.32 -11.59
N LEU A 279 -19.03 3.85 -11.27
CA LEU A 279 -17.79 3.71 -12.05
C LEU A 279 -16.78 2.91 -11.23
N LEU A 280 -16.51 1.69 -11.66
CA LEU A 280 -15.68 0.70 -10.95
C LEU A 280 -14.34 0.57 -11.68
N LEU A 281 -13.26 1.04 -11.05
CA LEU A 281 -11.93 1.06 -11.65
C LEU A 281 -11.07 -0.06 -11.05
N SER A 282 -10.62 -0.99 -11.89
CA SER A 282 -9.76 -2.13 -11.53
C SER A 282 -10.21 -2.83 -10.24
N PRO A 283 -11.43 -3.43 -10.17
CA PRO A 283 -11.88 -4.15 -8.97
C PRO A 283 -10.80 -5.09 -8.40
N GLY A 284 -10.42 -4.84 -7.15
CA GLY A 284 -9.35 -5.54 -6.42
C GLY A 284 -9.73 -5.66 -4.95
N GLY A 285 -9.09 -6.56 -4.20
CA GLY A 285 -9.30 -6.66 -2.75
C GLY A 285 -9.50 -8.09 -2.25
N TYR A 286 -10.37 -8.27 -1.26
CA TYR A 286 -10.49 -9.50 -0.47
C TYR A 286 -11.50 -10.51 -1.03
N ARG A 287 -12.10 -10.21 -2.18
CA ARG A 287 -13.05 -11.07 -2.91
C ARG A 287 -14.30 -11.35 -2.08
N ILE A 288 -14.95 -10.27 -1.64
CA ILE A 288 -16.23 -10.36 -0.94
C ILE A 288 -17.22 -11.10 -1.86
N PRO A 289 -17.90 -12.16 -1.39
CA PRO A 289 -18.83 -12.90 -2.24
C PRO A 289 -20.10 -12.08 -2.48
N PHE A 290 -20.55 -12.00 -3.73
CA PHE A 290 -21.85 -11.40 -4.04
C PHE A 290 -22.98 -12.28 -3.51
N GLY A 291 -23.96 -11.65 -2.85
CA GLY A 291 -25.25 -12.26 -2.57
C GLY A 291 -26.17 -12.28 -3.80
N GLU A 292 -27.45 -12.61 -3.57
CA GLU A 292 -28.47 -12.55 -4.62
C GLU A 292 -28.58 -11.15 -5.23
N PRO A 293 -28.60 -10.99 -6.57
CA PRO A 293 -28.65 -9.69 -7.22
C PRO A 293 -29.93 -8.91 -6.86
N ARG A 294 -29.79 -7.76 -6.17
CA ARG A 294 -30.91 -6.86 -5.84
C ARG A 294 -30.94 -5.61 -6.71
N ALA A 295 -29.82 -5.24 -7.31
CA ALA A 295 -29.72 -4.06 -8.17
C ALA A 295 -30.39 -4.29 -9.52
N ARG A 296 -31.28 -3.38 -9.89
CA ARG A 296 -31.89 -3.29 -11.22
C ARG A 296 -31.88 -1.85 -11.71
N ASP A 297 -31.91 -1.70 -13.02
CA ASP A 297 -31.97 -0.43 -13.74
C ASP A 297 -30.81 0.52 -13.38
N LYS A 298 -29.67 -0.03 -12.96
CA LYS A 298 -28.45 0.72 -12.65
C LYS A 298 -27.60 0.94 -13.88
N ARG A 299 -26.87 2.06 -13.89
CA ARG A 299 -25.89 2.40 -14.92
C ARG A 299 -24.49 2.22 -14.36
N ILE A 300 -23.80 1.19 -14.82
CA ILE A 300 -22.54 0.73 -14.22
C ILE A 300 -21.49 0.69 -15.32
N VAL A 301 -20.34 1.29 -15.07
CA VAL A 301 -19.16 1.22 -15.92
C VAL A 301 -18.06 0.52 -15.14
N ILE A 302 -17.44 -0.48 -15.75
CA ILE A 302 -16.29 -1.20 -15.23
C ILE A 302 -15.12 -0.89 -16.15
N VAL A 303 -14.00 -0.46 -15.59
CA VAL A 303 -12.76 -0.18 -16.32
C VAL A 303 -11.66 -1.02 -15.70
N HIS A 304 -10.86 -1.72 -16.49
CA HIS A 304 -9.75 -2.55 -15.99
C HIS A 304 -8.58 -2.63 -16.97
N GLY A 305 -7.39 -2.93 -16.46
CA GLY A 305 -6.19 -3.09 -17.26
C GLY A 305 -6.01 -4.51 -17.80
N ALA A 306 -5.57 -4.65 -19.05
CA ALA A 306 -5.25 -5.93 -19.68
C ALA A 306 -4.04 -6.63 -19.03
N GLN A 307 -3.14 -5.87 -18.39
CA GLN A 307 -1.94 -6.39 -17.73
C GLN A 307 -2.11 -6.53 -16.21
N GLU A 308 -3.33 -6.40 -15.68
CA GLU A 308 -3.59 -6.69 -14.28
C GLU A 308 -3.29 -8.17 -13.95
N HIS A 309 -2.94 -8.43 -12.69
CA HIS A 309 -2.72 -9.79 -12.22
C HIS A 309 -3.98 -10.66 -12.44
N GLU A 310 -3.80 -11.96 -12.73
CA GLU A 310 -4.91 -12.88 -13.06
C GLU A 310 -6.04 -12.86 -12.02
N SER A 311 -5.70 -12.67 -10.74
CA SER A 311 -6.70 -12.55 -9.67
C SER A 311 -7.64 -11.37 -9.83
N ASN A 312 -7.15 -10.23 -10.30
CA ASN A 312 -7.93 -9.02 -10.48
C ASN A 312 -8.79 -9.11 -11.73
N GLN A 313 -8.27 -9.72 -12.81
CA GLN A 313 -9.06 -10.03 -13.99
C GLN A 313 -10.24 -10.96 -13.65
N LYS A 314 -10.02 -12.01 -12.83
CA LYS A 314 -11.07 -12.90 -12.33
C LYS A 314 -12.10 -12.17 -11.46
N LEU A 315 -11.65 -11.25 -10.60
CA LEU A 315 -12.56 -10.45 -9.78
C LEU A 315 -13.41 -9.52 -10.65
N THR A 316 -12.80 -8.83 -11.62
CA THR A 316 -13.50 -7.99 -12.61
C THR A 316 -14.58 -8.78 -13.36
N ALA A 317 -14.25 -9.96 -13.88
CA ALA A 317 -15.23 -10.82 -14.56
C ALA A 317 -16.38 -11.24 -13.63
N THR A 318 -16.06 -11.55 -12.37
CA THR A 318 -17.05 -11.92 -11.34
C THR A 318 -17.98 -10.75 -11.02
N THR A 319 -17.43 -9.54 -10.85
CA THR A 319 -18.18 -8.30 -10.64
C THR A 319 -19.10 -8.01 -11.83
N GLN A 320 -18.60 -8.14 -13.06
CA GLN A 320 -19.41 -7.96 -14.26
C GLN A 320 -20.56 -8.96 -14.32
N GLN A 321 -20.29 -10.24 -14.05
CA GLN A 321 -21.31 -11.28 -14.05
C GLN A 321 -22.39 -11.04 -12.98
N ALA A 322 -22.00 -10.62 -11.78
CA ALA A 322 -22.92 -10.34 -10.68
C ALA A 322 -23.82 -9.14 -10.96
N LEU A 323 -23.30 -8.10 -11.63
CA LEU A 323 -24.01 -6.85 -11.86
C LEU A 323 -24.77 -6.81 -13.19
N ALA A 324 -24.45 -7.66 -14.18
CA ALA A 324 -25.11 -7.64 -15.49
C ALA A 324 -26.64 -7.86 -15.47
N PRO A 325 -27.20 -8.78 -14.66
CA PRO A 325 -28.63 -9.05 -14.70
C PRO A 325 -29.48 -7.84 -14.32
N GLY A 326 -30.28 -7.33 -15.28
CA GLY A 326 -31.22 -6.24 -15.05
C GLY A 326 -30.58 -4.85 -14.93
N ASN A 327 -29.28 -4.69 -15.17
CA ASN A 327 -28.59 -3.40 -15.18
C ASN A 327 -27.99 -3.10 -16.57
N GLN A 328 -27.65 -1.83 -16.80
CA GLN A 328 -26.90 -1.38 -17.96
C GLN A 328 -25.41 -1.34 -17.57
N VAL A 329 -24.69 -2.42 -17.90
CA VAL A 329 -23.26 -2.56 -17.60
C VAL A 329 -22.43 -2.33 -18.86
N GLN A 330 -21.46 -1.42 -18.77
CA GLN A 330 -20.40 -1.21 -19.76
C GLN A 330 -19.08 -1.71 -19.16
N SER A 331 -18.27 -2.41 -19.95
CA SER A 331 -16.95 -2.88 -19.52
C SER A 331 -15.91 -2.39 -20.53
N HIS A 332 -14.84 -1.79 -20.05
CA HIS A 332 -13.77 -1.21 -20.85
C HIS A 332 -12.42 -1.73 -20.35
N GLU A 333 -11.62 -2.24 -21.28
CA GLU A 333 -10.26 -2.68 -21.01
C GLU A 333 -9.26 -1.65 -21.58
N HIS A 334 -8.23 -1.32 -20.81
CA HIS A 334 -7.11 -0.49 -21.25
C HIS A 334 -5.79 -1.28 -21.23
N ALA A 335 -4.74 -0.77 -21.88
CA ALA A 335 -3.54 -1.55 -22.19
C ALA A 335 -2.61 -1.78 -20.99
N GLU A 336 -2.75 -0.96 -19.96
CA GLU A 336 -1.89 -0.92 -18.78
C GLU A 336 -2.25 -2.00 -17.73
N GLY A 337 -1.56 -1.97 -16.59
CA GLY A 337 -1.83 -2.84 -15.43
C GLY A 337 -2.83 -2.22 -14.45
N HIS A 338 -2.58 -2.41 -13.15
CA HIS A 338 -3.46 -1.99 -12.06
C HIS A 338 -3.34 -0.48 -11.77
N THR A 339 -3.88 0.34 -12.66
CA THR A 339 -3.78 1.81 -12.65
C THR A 339 -5.03 2.43 -13.28
N PHE A 340 -5.18 3.76 -13.17
CA PHE A 340 -6.10 4.47 -14.05
C PHE A 340 -5.56 4.43 -15.49
N GLN A 341 -6.45 4.39 -16.47
CA GLN A 341 -6.09 4.54 -17.88
C GLN A 341 -5.49 5.94 -18.15
N ASP A 342 -4.56 6.05 -19.10
CA ASP A 342 -3.80 7.28 -19.37
C ASP A 342 -4.69 8.50 -19.71
N ASP A 343 -5.80 8.27 -20.41
CA ASP A 343 -6.75 9.30 -20.86
C ASP A 343 -7.95 9.48 -19.92
N TRP A 344 -7.85 9.06 -18.65
CA TRP A 344 -8.98 9.06 -17.71
C TRP A 344 -9.69 10.40 -17.59
N ARG A 345 -8.96 11.52 -17.70
CA ARG A 345 -9.52 12.90 -17.66
C ARG A 345 -10.47 13.19 -18.83
N GLN A 346 -10.36 12.44 -19.92
CA GLN A 346 -11.25 12.56 -21.08
C GLN A 346 -12.38 11.54 -20.98
N ALA A 347 -12.08 10.30 -20.59
CA ALA A 347 -13.06 9.20 -20.59
C ALA A 347 -14.01 9.22 -19.37
N TYR A 348 -13.47 9.34 -18.15
CA TYR A 348 -14.24 9.15 -16.92
C TYR A 348 -15.36 10.18 -16.71
N PRO A 349 -15.24 11.45 -17.14
CA PRO A 349 -16.37 12.38 -17.09
C PRO A 349 -17.60 11.89 -17.87
N GLY A 350 -17.39 11.22 -19.01
CA GLY A 350 -18.47 10.60 -19.78
C GLY A 350 -19.13 9.45 -19.02
N TYR A 351 -18.31 8.60 -18.40
CA TYR A 351 -18.80 7.46 -17.60
C TYR A 351 -19.57 7.90 -16.35
N LEU A 352 -19.09 8.94 -15.66
CA LEU A 352 -19.79 9.48 -14.50
C LEU A 352 -21.10 10.15 -14.87
N LYS A 353 -21.18 10.86 -16.01
CA LYS A 353 -22.46 11.37 -16.54
C LYS A 353 -23.44 10.25 -16.81
N PHE A 354 -22.98 9.16 -17.42
CA PHE A 354 -23.79 7.95 -17.62
C PHE A 354 -24.26 7.38 -16.26
N ALA A 355 -23.38 7.17 -15.29
CA ALA A 355 -23.73 6.64 -13.97
C ALA A 355 -24.68 7.55 -13.15
N LEU A 356 -24.56 8.87 -13.31
CA LEU A 356 -25.40 9.88 -12.66
C LEU A 356 -26.71 10.17 -13.40
N ASN A 357 -26.89 9.66 -14.63
CA ASN A 357 -28.01 10.00 -15.50
C ASN A 357 -28.11 11.51 -15.81
N LEU A 358 -27.00 12.11 -16.21
CA LEU A 358 -26.91 13.55 -16.55
C LEU A 358 -27.02 13.83 -18.04
#